data_AF-A0A7S7NXQ0-F1
#
_entry.id   AF-A0A7S7NXQ0-F1
#
_cell.length_a   1.000
_cell.length_b   1.000
_cell.length_c   1.000
_cell.angle_alpha   90.00
_cell.angle_beta   90.00
_cell.angle_gamma   90.00
#
_symmetry.space_group_name_H-M   'P 1'
#
loop_
_entity.id
_entity.type
_entity.pdbx_description
1 polymer ?
#
loop_
_entity_poly.entity_id
_entity_poly.type
_entity_poly.pdbx_seq_one_letter_code
_entity_poly.pdbx_strand_id
1 'polypeptide(L)'
;MSPFVITILSSAAFILVLGWIYRRISVSRSGEGVSEQWWQEFSPDRYAPLTRLLAKEDFEFVQTLAGYRPGLEKRLRSRRIAIFSAYLLGMRQDFDRLHSVGQALLISGHHTPGLQDQLFRLRLEFLRSWWMVRAELALYQFGICEVDPAKLVQTFQGAAKLFVPEPMFAPTAA
;
A
#
# COMPACT_ATOMS: atom_id res chain seq x y z
N MET A 1 23.43 -12.06 31.17
CA MET A 1 22.27 -11.15 31.06
C MET A 1 21.05 -11.91 31.53
N SER A 2 20.27 -11.38 32.47
CA SER A 2 19.12 -12.13 33.01
C SER A 2 18.03 -12.28 31.93
N PRO A 3 17.35 -13.43 31.86
CA PRO A 3 16.32 -13.69 30.84
C PRO A 3 15.20 -12.65 30.86
N PHE A 4 14.92 -12.08 32.04
CA PHE A 4 13.97 -10.98 32.20
C PHE A 4 14.33 -9.71 31.42
N VAL A 5 15.62 -9.37 31.30
CA VAL A 5 16.08 -8.19 30.56
C VAL A 5 15.84 -8.37 29.05
N ILE A 6 16.02 -9.58 28.53
CA ILE A 6 15.81 -9.89 27.11
C ILE A 6 14.33 -9.81 26.77
N THR A 7 13.45 -10.33 27.62
CA THR A 7 11.99 -10.28 27.41
C THR A 7 11.46 -8.84 27.47
N ILE A 8 11.95 -8.03 28.41
CA ILE A 8 11.56 -6.62 28.53
C ILE A 8 12.00 -5.82 27.31
N LEU A 9 13.24 -6.02 26.83
CA LEU A 9 13.74 -5.35 25.62
C LEU A 9 12.96 -5.76 24.36
N SER A 10 12.65 -7.05 24.22
CA SER A 10 11.89 -7.57 23.08
C SER A 10 10.46 -7.02 23.05
N SER A 11 9.79 -6.98 24.21
CA SER A 11 8.43 -6.47 24.34
C SER A 11 8.37 -4.95 24.16
N ALA A 12 9.33 -4.21 24.72
CA ALA A 12 9.43 -2.75 24.51
C ALA A 12 9.69 -2.41 23.04
N ALA A 13 10.57 -3.16 22.35
CA ALA A 13 10.79 -3.00 20.92
C ALA A 13 9.53 -3.30 20.11
N PHE A 14 8.78 -4.35 20.47
CA PHE A 14 7.52 -4.70 19.80
C PHE A 14 6.46 -3.60 19.97
N ILE A 15 6.31 -3.05 21.17
CA ILE A 15 5.38 -1.95 21.47
C ILE A 15 5.79 -0.67 20.74
N LEU A 16 7.07 -0.34 20.67
CA LEU A 16 7.57 0.82 19.93
C LEU A 16 7.34 0.68 18.42
N VAL A 17 7.54 -0.52 17.88
CA VAL A 17 7.26 -0.82 16.46
C VAL A 17 5.75 -0.71 16.19
N LEU A 18 4.90 -1.30 17.03
CA LEU A 18 3.44 -1.18 16.94
C LEU A 18 2.97 0.27 17.06
N GLY A 19 3.54 1.04 17.99
CA GLY A 19 3.25 2.46 18.19
C GLY A 19 3.67 3.31 17.00
N TRP A 20 4.87 3.09 16.44
CA TRP A 20 5.35 3.77 15.24
C TRP A 20 4.48 3.44 14.02
N ILE A 21 4.14 2.17 13.87
CA ILE A 21 3.24 1.66 12.85
C ILE A 21 1.84 2.31 12.98
N TYR A 22 1.27 2.34 14.19
CA TYR A 22 -0.04 2.92 14.46
C TYR A 22 -0.04 4.43 14.19
N ARG A 23 0.98 5.16 14.65
CA ARG A 23 1.12 6.60 14.40
C ARG A 23 1.24 6.89 12.91
N ARG A 24 1.99 6.08 12.18
CA ARG A 24 2.17 6.21 10.72
C ARG A 24 0.89 5.87 9.94
N ILE A 25 -0.01 5.07 10.51
CA ILE A 25 -1.32 4.72 9.92
C ILE A 25 -2.39 5.76 10.27
N SER A 26 -2.31 6.34 11.47
CA SER A 26 -3.28 7.32 11.95
C SER A 26 -3.10 8.71 11.31
N VAL A 27 -1.91 9.04 10.80
CA VAL A 27 -1.57 10.34 10.19
C VAL A 27 -2.08 10.51 8.74
N SER A 28 -3.03 9.70 8.28
CA SER A 28 -3.75 9.99 7.02
C SER A 28 -5.24 9.72 7.16
N ARG A 29 -5.89 10.61 7.91
CA ARG A 29 -7.31 10.91 7.76
C ARG A 29 -7.46 12.33 7.23
N SER A 30 -6.99 12.57 6.02
CA SER A 30 -7.52 13.69 5.24
C SER A 30 -8.67 13.11 4.42
N GLY A 31 -9.85 13.16 5.03
CA GLY A 31 -11.12 12.74 4.44
C GLY A 31 -11.56 13.72 3.36
N GLU A 32 -10.81 13.76 2.27
CA GLU A 32 -11.32 14.30 1.03
C GLU A 32 -12.15 13.19 0.41
N GLY A 33 -13.47 13.37 0.50
CA GLY A 33 -14.46 12.40 0.03
C GLY A 33 -14.29 12.07 -1.45
N VAL A 34 -15.02 11.06 -1.91
CA VAL A 34 -15.06 10.69 -3.33
C VAL A 34 -15.66 11.87 -4.10
N SER A 35 -14.83 12.60 -4.82
CA SER A 35 -15.25 13.68 -5.72
C SER A 35 -15.23 13.20 -7.16
N GLU A 36 -16.02 13.85 -8.03
CA GLU A 36 -16.00 13.59 -9.48
C GLU A 36 -14.59 13.74 -10.06
N GLN A 37 -13.86 14.76 -9.62
CA GLN A 37 -12.47 14.99 -10.03
C GLN A 37 -11.55 13.82 -9.63
N TRP A 38 -11.67 13.30 -8.40
CA TRP A 38 -10.88 12.15 -7.98
C TRP A 38 -11.17 10.93 -8.85
N TRP A 39 -12.43 10.70 -9.22
CA TRP A 39 -12.81 9.59 -10.09
C TRP A 39 -12.19 9.69 -11.49
N GLN A 40 -12.14 10.89 -12.06
CA GLN A 40 -11.52 11.13 -13.37
C GLN A 40 -9.99 10.94 -13.34
N GLU A 41 -9.34 11.31 -12.24
CA GLU A 41 -7.89 11.14 -12.05
C GLU A 41 -7.51 9.73 -11.57
N PHE A 42 -8.48 8.93 -11.12
CA PHE A 42 -8.24 7.62 -10.56
C PHE A 42 -7.79 6.64 -11.66
N SER A 43 -6.56 6.13 -11.50
CA SER A 43 -6.01 5.09 -12.37
C SER A 43 -5.38 3.98 -11.53
N PRO A 44 -5.87 2.72 -11.65
CA PRO A 44 -5.27 1.58 -10.97
C PRO A 44 -3.80 1.35 -11.36
N ASP A 45 -3.43 1.71 -12.59
CA ASP A 45 -2.09 1.52 -13.15
C ASP A 45 -1.06 2.50 -12.58
N ARG A 46 -1.50 3.56 -11.90
CA ARG A 46 -0.64 4.50 -11.16
C ARG A 46 0.32 3.79 -10.21
N TYR A 47 -0.08 2.63 -9.69
CA TYR A 47 0.69 1.85 -8.72
C TYR A 47 1.56 0.74 -9.33
N ALA A 48 1.52 0.54 -10.65
CA ALA A 48 2.38 -0.42 -11.34
C ALA A 48 3.88 -0.24 -11.03
N PRO A 49 4.43 0.99 -10.85
CA PRO A 49 5.84 1.16 -10.50
C PRO A 49 6.28 0.46 -9.20
N LEU A 50 5.37 0.14 -8.27
CA LEU A 50 5.72 -0.54 -7.01
C LEU A 50 6.45 -1.86 -7.25
N THR A 51 6.10 -2.62 -8.30
CA THR A 51 6.70 -3.93 -8.59
C THR A 51 8.17 -3.87 -9.01
N ARG A 52 8.62 -2.71 -9.51
CA ARG A 52 9.99 -2.53 -10.00
C ARG A 52 10.82 -1.56 -9.14
N LEU A 53 10.19 -0.73 -8.30
CA LEU A 53 10.87 0.37 -7.61
C LEU A 53 11.99 -0.08 -6.65
N LEU A 54 11.90 -1.30 -6.12
CA LEU A 54 12.89 -1.92 -5.24
C LEU A 54 13.60 -3.12 -5.88
N ALA A 55 13.51 -3.24 -7.21
CA ALA A 55 14.09 -4.34 -7.97
C ALA A 55 15.61 -4.43 -7.72
N LYS A 56 16.11 -5.65 -7.52
CA LYS A 56 17.49 -5.90 -7.10
C LYS A 56 18.50 -5.49 -8.16
N GLU A 57 18.11 -5.58 -9.43
CA GLU A 57 18.92 -5.27 -10.61
C GLU A 57 19.41 -3.82 -10.60
N ASP A 58 18.59 -2.88 -10.10
CA ASP A 58 18.99 -1.47 -9.95
C ASP A 58 20.19 -1.32 -8.99
N PHE A 59 20.27 -2.17 -7.96
CA PHE A 59 21.34 -2.12 -6.96
C PHE A 59 22.59 -2.87 -7.43
N GLU A 60 22.41 -4.01 -8.09
CA GLU A 60 23.51 -4.75 -8.73
C GLU A 60 24.19 -3.89 -9.80
N PHE A 61 23.42 -3.15 -10.61
CA PHE A 61 23.97 -2.21 -11.58
C PHE A 61 24.85 -1.12 -10.93
N VAL A 62 24.40 -0.54 -9.81
CA VAL A 62 25.16 0.50 -9.10
C VAL A 62 26.51 -0.01 -8.60
N GLN A 63 26.62 -1.29 -8.26
CA GLN A 63 27.89 -1.92 -7.86
C GLN A 63 28.89 -2.04 -9.02
N THR A 64 28.41 -2.06 -10.27
CA THR A 64 29.27 -2.12 -11.46
C THR A 64 29.86 -0.77 -11.89
N LEU A 65 29.36 0.34 -11.31
CA LEU A 65 29.79 1.69 -11.69
C LEU A 65 31.20 2.01 -11.16
N ALA A 66 32.03 2.60 -12.02
CA ALA A 66 33.32 3.15 -11.62
C ALA A 66 33.13 4.23 -10.54
N GLY A 67 33.76 4.05 -9.37
CA GLY A 67 33.60 4.94 -8.21
C GLY A 67 32.54 4.49 -7.20
N TYR A 68 32.09 3.23 -7.25
CA TYR A 68 31.20 2.64 -6.25
C TYR A 68 31.69 2.87 -4.81
N ARG A 69 30.76 3.30 -3.96
CA ARG A 69 30.94 3.41 -2.50
C ARG A 69 29.73 2.79 -1.82
N PRO A 70 29.91 1.98 -0.74
CA PRO A 70 28.78 1.40 0.00
C PRO A 70 27.77 2.44 0.52
N GLY A 71 28.21 3.68 0.77
CA GLY A 71 27.32 4.79 1.13
C GLY A 71 26.35 5.23 0.02
N LEU A 72 26.71 5.03 -1.25
CA LEU A 72 25.86 5.35 -2.40
C LEU A 72 24.68 4.39 -2.49
N GLU A 73 24.91 3.09 -2.30
CA GLU A 73 23.86 2.07 -2.27
C GLU A 73 22.86 2.35 -1.12
N LYS A 74 23.36 2.61 0.09
CA LYS A 74 22.53 2.95 1.25
C LYS A 74 21.66 4.19 1.00
N ARG A 75 22.23 5.22 0.37
CA ARG A 75 21.49 6.46 0.04
C ARG A 75 20.43 6.21 -1.03
N LEU A 76 20.73 5.42 -2.05
CA LEU A 76 19.77 5.04 -3.08
C LEU A 76 18.61 4.24 -2.47
N ARG A 77 18.93 3.21 -1.67
CA ARG A 77 17.96 2.37 -0.96
C ARG A 77 17.01 3.22 -0.10
N SER A 78 17.55 4.12 0.71
CA SER A 78 16.76 5.02 1.55
C SER A 78 15.78 5.89 0.74
N ARG A 79 16.24 6.45 -0.41
CA ARG A 79 15.38 7.24 -1.30
C ARG A 79 14.28 6.40 -1.95
N ARG A 80 14.60 5.21 -2.44
CA ARG A 80 13.63 4.30 -3.05
C ARG A 80 12.57 3.84 -2.04
N ILE A 81 12.97 3.52 -0.80
CA ILE A 81 12.05 3.20 0.31
C ILE A 81 11.09 4.36 0.61
N ALA A 82 11.59 5.60 0.59
CA ALA A 82 10.75 6.78 0.81
C ALA A 82 9.68 6.93 -0.29
N ILE A 83 10.08 6.80 -1.56
CA ILE A 83 9.15 6.84 -2.70
C ILE A 83 8.14 5.69 -2.61
N PHE A 84 8.61 4.47 -2.35
CA PHE A 84 7.76 3.29 -2.19
C PHE A 84 6.74 3.46 -1.07
N SER A 85 7.18 4.02 0.07
CA SER A 85 6.29 4.34 1.19
C SER A 85 5.21 5.36 0.82
N ALA A 86 5.53 6.35 0.00
CA ALA A 86 4.56 7.33 -0.48
C ALA A 86 3.51 6.69 -1.38
N TYR A 87 3.93 5.81 -2.31
CA TYR A 87 2.99 5.02 -3.13
C TYR A 87 2.09 4.11 -2.28
N LEU A 88 2.64 3.41 -1.28
CA LEU A 88 1.83 2.58 -0.37
C LEU A 88 0.78 3.39 0.40
N LEU A 89 1.10 4.63 0.78
CA LEU A 89 0.17 5.51 1.46
C LEU A 89 -0.93 5.98 0.51
N GLY A 90 -0.57 6.42 -0.70
CA GLY A 90 -1.53 6.80 -1.73
C GLY A 90 -2.48 5.65 -2.08
N MET A 91 -1.95 4.44 -2.30
CA MET A 91 -2.75 3.26 -2.60
C MET A 91 -3.75 2.96 -1.47
N ARG A 92 -3.33 3.13 -0.22
CA ARG A 92 -4.23 2.93 0.93
C ARG A 92 -5.37 3.95 0.94
N GLN A 93 -5.05 5.22 0.69
CA GLN A 93 -6.05 6.28 0.64
C GLN A 93 -7.05 6.05 -0.50
N ASP A 94 -6.57 5.70 -1.69
CA ASP A 94 -7.44 5.40 -2.84
C ASP A 94 -8.28 4.14 -2.60
N PHE A 95 -7.74 3.11 -1.94
CA PHE A 95 -8.52 1.93 -1.57
C PHE A 95 -9.62 2.27 -0.57
N ASP A 96 -9.32 3.09 0.45
CA ASP A 96 -10.31 3.51 1.44
C ASP A 96 -11.43 4.36 0.78
N ARG A 97 -11.11 5.16 -0.25
CA ARG A 97 -12.10 5.87 -1.09
C ARG A 97 -12.94 4.91 -1.94
N LEU A 98 -12.33 3.95 -2.64
CA LEU A 98 -13.08 2.92 -3.39
C LEU A 98 -14.03 2.12 -2.49
N HIS A 99 -13.55 1.74 -1.31
CA HIS A 99 -14.36 1.01 -0.34
C HIS A 99 -15.53 1.85 0.17
N SER A 100 -15.37 3.17 0.34
CA SER A 100 -16.48 4.04 0.74
C SER A 100 -17.53 4.19 -0.36
N VAL A 101 -17.14 4.20 -1.64
CA VAL A 101 -18.08 4.10 -2.79
C VAL A 101 -18.87 2.81 -2.71
N GLY A 102 -18.18 1.67 -2.53
CA GLY A 102 -18.84 0.37 -2.37
C GLY A 102 -19.81 0.32 -1.20
N GLN A 103 -19.48 0.93 -0.07
CA GLN A 103 -20.39 1.05 1.07
C GLN A 103 -21.57 2.00 0.81
N ALA A 104 -21.36 3.11 0.10
CA ALA A 104 -22.43 4.03 -0.29
C ALA A 104 -23.41 3.34 -1.24
N LEU A 105 -22.89 2.54 -2.18
CA LEU A 105 -23.70 1.62 -2.96
C LEU A 105 -24.51 0.76 -2.00
N LEU A 106 -23.90 -0.04 -1.11
CA LEU A 106 -24.59 -0.91 -0.12
C LEU A 106 -25.78 -0.25 0.60
N ILE A 107 -25.69 1.04 0.89
CA ILE A 107 -26.76 1.77 1.59
C ILE A 107 -27.88 2.19 0.62
N SER A 108 -27.55 2.49 -0.64
CA SER A 108 -28.51 2.94 -1.68
C SER A 108 -29.49 1.87 -2.17
N GLY A 109 -29.47 0.65 -1.61
CA GLY A 109 -30.42 -0.43 -1.95
C GLY A 109 -30.22 -1.13 -3.30
N HIS A 110 -29.29 -0.67 -4.15
CA HIS A 110 -28.98 -1.28 -5.46
C HIS A 110 -28.02 -2.50 -5.33
N HIS A 111 -28.33 -3.47 -4.44
CA HIS A 111 -27.38 -4.55 -4.12
C HIS A 111 -27.68 -5.86 -4.81
N THR A 112 -26.65 -6.39 -5.45
CA THR A 112 -26.55 -7.82 -5.71
C THR A 112 -26.39 -8.55 -4.37
N PRO A 113 -27.18 -9.60 -4.09
CA PRO A 113 -27.00 -10.41 -2.88
C PRO A 113 -25.56 -10.93 -2.80
N GLY A 114 -24.89 -10.72 -1.65
CA GLY A 114 -23.48 -11.12 -1.42
C GLY A 114 -22.43 -10.02 -1.62
N LEU A 115 -22.81 -8.81 -2.08
CA LEU A 115 -21.86 -7.70 -2.25
C LEU A 115 -21.17 -7.31 -0.94
N GLN A 116 -21.88 -7.34 0.19
CA GLN A 116 -21.30 -7.04 1.50
C GLN A 116 -20.16 -7.99 1.88
N ASP A 117 -20.36 -9.30 1.68
CA ASP A 117 -19.33 -10.30 1.95
C ASP A 117 -18.14 -10.14 1.02
N GLN A 118 -18.39 -9.81 -0.25
CA GLN A 118 -17.35 -9.54 -1.23
C GLN A 118 -16.52 -8.30 -0.85
N LEU A 119 -17.18 -7.22 -0.44
CA LEU A 119 -16.55 -6.00 0.07
C LEU A 119 -15.67 -6.27 1.29
N PHE A 120 -16.19 -7.04 2.24
CA PHE A 120 -15.45 -7.40 3.44
C PHE A 120 -14.22 -8.26 3.12
N ARG A 121 -14.37 -9.27 2.26
CA ARG A 121 -13.26 -10.12 1.78
C ARG A 121 -12.18 -9.30 1.08
N LEU A 122 -12.56 -8.41 0.16
CA LEU A 122 -11.63 -7.53 -0.54
C LEU A 122 -10.87 -6.62 0.42
N ARG A 123 -11.56 -6.03 1.41
CA ARG A 123 -10.92 -5.23 2.45
C ARG A 123 -9.91 -6.04 3.23
N LEU A 124 -10.27 -7.25 3.66
CA LEU A 124 -9.39 -8.11 4.43
C LEU A 124 -8.15 -8.52 3.62
N GLU A 125 -8.34 -8.93 2.37
CA GLU A 125 -7.26 -9.32 1.46
C GLU A 125 -6.30 -8.18 1.14
N PHE A 126 -6.84 -6.98 0.88
CA PHE A 126 -6.04 -5.79 0.63
C PHE A 126 -5.24 -5.40 1.87
N LEU A 127 -5.89 -5.30 3.03
CA LEU A 127 -5.23 -4.93 4.28
C LEU A 127 -4.12 -5.92 4.64
N ARG A 128 -4.39 -7.22 4.52
CA ARG A 128 -3.40 -8.27 4.76
C ARG A 128 -2.18 -8.11 3.85
N SER A 129 -2.41 -7.94 2.55
CA SER A 129 -1.32 -7.80 1.56
C SER A 129 -0.54 -6.51 1.79
N TRP A 130 -1.22 -5.40 2.12
CA TRP A 130 -0.59 -4.12 2.44
C TRP A 130 0.28 -4.19 3.69
N TRP A 131 -0.19 -4.89 4.74
CA TRP A 131 0.58 -5.14 5.94
C TRP A 131 1.82 -6.00 5.70
N MET A 132 1.67 -7.05 4.89
CA MET A 132 2.78 -7.94 4.52
C MET A 132 3.89 -7.17 3.80
N VAL A 133 3.53 -6.40 2.77
CA VAL A 133 4.49 -5.55 2.02
C VAL A 133 5.15 -4.50 2.92
N ARG A 134 4.45 -3.97 3.93
CA ARG A 134 5.07 -3.05 4.91
C ARG A 134 6.04 -3.73 5.85
N ALA A 135 5.74 -4.96 6.28
CA ALA A 135 6.65 -5.76 7.08
C ALA A 135 7.91 -6.10 6.26
N GLU A 136 7.74 -6.53 5.02
CA GLU A 136 8.84 -6.76 4.07
C GLU A 136 9.66 -5.49 3.86
N LEU A 137 9.03 -4.33 3.63
CA LEU A 137 9.73 -3.06 3.47
C LEU A 137 10.57 -2.70 4.71
N ALA A 138 10.05 -3.01 5.90
CA ALA A 138 10.75 -2.79 7.17
C ALA A 138 11.92 -3.77 7.38
N LEU A 139 11.89 -4.96 6.78
CA LEU A 139 13.02 -5.90 6.77
C LEU A 139 14.03 -5.58 5.67
N TYR A 140 13.55 -5.11 4.51
CA TYR A 140 14.34 -4.68 3.37
C TYR A 140 15.25 -3.48 3.69
N GLN A 141 14.82 -2.58 4.58
CA GLN A 141 15.67 -1.47 5.06
C GLN A 141 16.94 -1.96 5.78
N PHE A 142 16.90 -3.17 6.35
CA PHE A 142 18.03 -3.83 6.98
C PHE A 142 18.74 -4.84 6.05
N GLY A 143 18.27 -5.00 4.81
CA GLY A 143 18.83 -5.93 3.83
C GLY A 143 18.50 -7.40 4.10
N ILE A 144 17.43 -7.68 4.86
CA ILE A 144 17.09 -9.05 5.32
C ILE A 144 16.24 -9.81 4.29
N CYS A 145 15.38 -9.11 3.55
CA CYS A 145 14.50 -9.72 2.56
C CYS A 145 14.30 -8.79 1.35
N GLU A 146 13.73 -9.36 0.29
CA GLU A 146 13.17 -8.62 -0.84
C GLU A 146 11.70 -8.25 -0.56
N VAL A 147 11.15 -7.31 -1.31
CA VAL A 147 9.76 -6.87 -1.17
C VAL A 147 8.98 -7.32 -2.41
N ASP A 148 7.89 -8.05 -2.23
CA ASP A 148 7.01 -8.47 -3.32
C ASP A 148 5.63 -7.78 -3.21
N PRO A 149 5.43 -6.65 -3.90
CA PRO A 149 4.15 -5.96 -3.92
C PRO A 149 3.18 -6.51 -4.96
N ALA A 150 3.52 -7.53 -5.75
CA ALA A 150 2.71 -7.99 -6.88
C ALA A 150 1.29 -8.37 -6.43
N LYS A 151 1.18 -9.13 -5.34
CA LYS A 151 -0.11 -9.51 -4.76
C LYS A 151 -0.93 -8.30 -4.30
N LEU A 152 -0.29 -7.30 -3.68
CA LEU A 152 -0.97 -6.09 -3.24
C LEU A 152 -1.53 -5.31 -4.44
N VAL A 153 -0.73 -5.13 -5.49
CA VAL A 153 -1.14 -4.45 -6.73
C VAL A 153 -2.29 -5.20 -7.40
N GLN A 154 -2.21 -6.54 -7.49
CA GLN A 154 -3.28 -7.37 -8.05
C GLN A 154 -4.59 -7.24 -7.27
N THR A 155 -4.54 -7.31 -5.94
CA THR A 155 -5.75 -7.14 -5.11
C THR A 155 -6.34 -5.74 -5.26
N PHE A 156 -5.51 -4.71 -5.37
CA PHE A 156 -5.96 -3.34 -5.60
C PHE A 156 -6.62 -3.16 -6.99
N GLN A 157 -5.99 -3.67 -8.04
CA GLN A 157 -6.56 -3.64 -9.40
C GLN A 157 -7.86 -4.45 -9.48
N GLY A 158 -7.94 -5.60 -8.81
CA GLY A 158 -9.16 -6.39 -8.69
C GLY A 158 -10.28 -5.63 -8.00
N ALA A 159 -9.97 -4.94 -6.90
CA ALA A 159 -10.93 -4.07 -6.21
C ALA A 159 -11.40 -2.92 -7.11
N ALA A 160 -10.47 -2.24 -7.80
CA ALA A 160 -10.82 -1.17 -8.72
C ALA A 160 -11.79 -1.63 -9.82
N LYS A 161 -11.55 -2.79 -10.43
CA LYS A 161 -12.46 -3.37 -11.45
C LYS A 161 -13.87 -3.66 -10.92
N LEU A 162 -14.00 -4.00 -9.64
CA LEU A 162 -15.32 -4.23 -9.03
C LEU A 162 -16.13 -2.93 -8.88
N PHE A 163 -15.45 -1.82 -8.60
CA PHE A 163 -16.09 -0.53 -8.32
C PHE A 163 -16.10 0.43 -9.49
N VAL A 164 -15.40 0.14 -10.58
CA VAL A 164 -15.57 0.85 -11.85
C VAL A 164 -16.77 0.20 -12.55
N PRO A 165 -17.99 0.73 -12.39
CA PRO A 165 -19.08 0.32 -13.25
C PRO A 165 -18.73 0.71 -14.69
N GLU A 166 -19.07 -0.15 -15.64
CA GLU A 166 -19.49 0.26 -16.99
C GLU A 166 -20.28 1.58 -16.88
N PRO A 167 -20.04 2.55 -17.78
CA PRO A 167 -20.09 3.98 -17.52
C PRO A 167 -21.43 4.44 -16.93
N MET A 168 -21.52 4.48 -15.60
CA MET A 168 -22.62 5.13 -14.88
C MET A 168 -22.53 6.67 -14.98
N PHE A 169 -21.40 7.17 -15.49
CA PHE A 169 -21.11 8.59 -15.76
C PHE A 169 -20.68 8.80 -17.21
N ALA A 170 -21.30 8.12 -18.18
CA ALA A 170 -21.30 8.68 -19.53
C ALA A 170 -22.06 10.02 -19.44
N PRO A 171 -21.45 11.17 -19.79
CA PRO A 171 -22.25 12.37 -19.99
C PRO A 171 -23.29 12.01 -21.04
N THR A 172 -24.57 12.14 -20.69
CA THR A 172 -25.63 12.15 -21.68
C THR A 172 -25.26 13.25 -22.67
N ALA A 173 -24.69 12.86 -23.81
CA ALA A 173 -24.50 13.76 -24.92
C ALA A 173 -25.90 14.19 -25.37
N ALA A 174 -26.29 15.38 -24.93
CA ALA A 174 -27.48 16.10 -25.36
C ALA A 174 -27.00 17.33 -26.13
#